data_AF-A0A852KL29-F1
#
_entry.id   AF-A0A852KL29-F1
#
_cell.length_a   1.000
_cell.length_b   1.000
_cell.length_c   1.000
_cell.angle_alpha   90.00
_cell.angle_beta   90.00
_cell.angle_gamma   90.00
#
_symmetry.space_group_name_H-M   'P 1'
#
loop_
_entity.id
_entity.type
_entity.pdbx_description
1 polymer ?
#
loop_
_entity_poly.entity_id
_entity_poly.type
_entity_poly.pdbx_seq_one_letter_code
_entity_poly.pdbx_strand_id
1 'polypeptide(L)'
;APLAQDDTKGSRPAVRDVSEELSRQLEDILNTYCVDASQEGPGDDGQGEPPEPEEPDKGGSESPRDGEREPGGPELNGERDSAKGPEDCGERDQKKAQEKKKAKGLGKEITLLMQTLNTLSTPEEKLAALCKKYAELLEEHRNSQKQMKILQKKQTQLVQEKDHLQSEHSKAILARSKLESLCRELQRHNRTLKATLGLRLWLCPVQEEGVQRAREEEEKRKEVTSHFQVTLNDIQLQMEQHNERNSKLRQENMELAERLKKLIEQYELREEHIDKVFKHKDLQQQLVDAKLQQAQEMLKEAEERHQREKDFLLKEAVESQRMCELMKQQETHLKQQLALYTEKFEEFQNTLSKSSEVFTTFKQEMEKMTKKIKKLEKETTMYRSRWESSNKALLEMAEEKTLRDKELEGLQVKIQRLEKLCRALQTERNDLNKKVQDLCA
;
A
#
# COMPACT_ATOMS: atom_id res chain seq x y z
N ALA A 1 35.97 63.56 29.71
CA ALA A 1 34.55 63.65 29.32
C ALA A 1 34.39 64.76 28.29
N PRO A 2 33.43 64.69 27.36
CA PRO A 2 32.63 63.52 26.95
C PRO A 2 33.46 62.60 26.01
N LEU A 3 33.14 61.35 25.66
CA LEU A 3 31.88 60.57 25.59
C LEU A 3 30.88 61.00 24.50
N ALA A 4 31.22 60.68 23.25
CA ALA A 4 30.23 60.51 22.20
C ALA A 4 29.92 59.00 22.05
N GLN A 5 28.67 58.61 22.32
CA GLN A 5 28.14 57.31 21.93
C GLN A 5 27.45 57.50 20.57
N ASP A 6 27.78 56.65 19.60
CA ASP A 6 27.15 56.65 18.28
C ASP A 6 26.23 55.43 18.17
N ASP A 7 24.98 55.60 18.60
CA ASP A 7 23.92 54.58 18.58
C ASP A 7 23.47 54.29 17.14
N THR A 8 24.36 53.64 16.38
CA THR A 8 24.10 53.12 15.04
C THR A 8 23.12 51.96 15.12
N LYS A 9 21.83 52.32 15.13
CA LYS A 9 20.66 51.45 15.27
C LYS A 9 20.44 50.58 14.03
N GLY A 10 21.39 49.71 13.74
CA GLY A 10 21.41 48.81 12.60
C GLY A 10 20.22 47.85 12.65
N SER A 11 19.27 48.03 11.74
CA SER A 11 18.15 47.13 11.56
C SER A 11 18.65 45.77 11.09
N ARG A 12 18.87 44.83 12.01
CA ARG A 12 18.99 43.41 11.65
C ARG A 12 17.76 43.01 10.83
N PRO A 13 17.92 42.30 9.69
CA PRO A 13 16.77 41.66 9.07
C PRO A 13 16.19 40.67 10.09
N ALA A 14 14.87 40.60 10.18
CA ALA A 14 14.22 39.56 10.97
C ALA A 14 14.59 38.21 10.36
N VAL A 15 15.48 37.48 11.04
CA VAL A 15 15.64 36.04 10.82
C VAL A 15 14.29 35.45 11.18
N ARG A 16 13.49 35.06 10.17
CA ARG A 16 12.29 34.27 10.42
C ARG A 16 12.75 33.00 11.12
N ASP A 17 12.25 32.77 12.33
CA ASP A 17 12.61 31.58 13.06
C ASP A 17 11.98 30.39 12.34
N VAL A 18 12.83 29.60 11.68
CA VAL A 18 12.41 28.42 10.94
C VAL A 18 11.76 27.40 11.88
N SER A 19 12.05 27.45 13.18
CA SER A 19 11.34 26.66 14.18
C SER A 19 9.90 27.14 14.38
N GLU A 20 9.62 28.45 14.43
CA GLU A 20 8.25 28.96 14.56
C GLU A 20 7.41 28.68 13.30
N GLU A 21 8.01 28.85 12.11
CA GLU A 21 7.33 28.57 10.84
C GLU A 21 7.08 27.05 10.66
N LEU A 22 7.99 26.19 11.12
CA LEU A 22 7.80 24.73 11.15
C LEU A 22 6.77 24.29 12.22
N SER A 23 6.79 24.88 13.41
CA SER A 23 5.78 24.60 14.45
C SER A 23 4.37 24.95 13.97
N ARG A 24 4.19 26.09 13.29
CA ARG A 24 2.90 26.44 12.67
C ARG A 24 2.46 25.45 11.59
N GLN A 25 3.37 25.00 10.74
CA GLN A 25 3.05 23.98 9.73
C GLN A 25 2.64 22.65 10.35
N LEU A 26 3.24 22.24 11.47
CA LEU A 26 2.83 21.04 12.22
C LEU A 26 1.47 21.23 12.91
N GLU A 27 1.18 22.42 13.43
CA GLU A 27 -0.09 22.77 14.07
C GLU A 27 -1.25 22.83 13.05
N ASP A 28 -1.04 23.41 11.87
CA ASP A 28 -2.01 23.37 10.75
C ASP A 28 -2.26 21.93 10.28
N ILE A 29 -1.22 21.09 10.21
CA ILE A 29 -1.37 19.66 9.85
C ILE A 29 -2.19 18.91 10.91
N LEU A 30 -1.91 19.09 12.21
CA LEU A 30 -2.73 18.48 13.27
C LEU A 30 -4.19 18.93 13.19
N ASN A 31 -4.43 20.23 13.06
CA ASN A 31 -5.79 20.79 12.95
C ASN A 31 -6.54 20.28 11.70
N THR A 32 -5.83 19.97 10.61
CA THR A 32 -6.43 19.42 9.38
C THR A 32 -6.84 17.94 9.52
N TYR A 33 -6.20 17.17 10.42
CA TYR A 33 -6.44 15.72 10.55
C TYR A 33 -7.07 15.27 11.88
N CYS A 34 -7.14 16.11 12.91
CA CYS A 34 -7.73 15.75 14.22
C CYS A 34 -9.21 16.14 14.39
N VAL A 35 -9.79 16.98 13.53
CA VAL A 35 -11.16 17.48 13.69
C VAL A 35 -12.23 16.40 13.44
N ASP A 36 -12.01 15.53 12.45
CA ASP A 36 -13.01 14.52 12.04
C ASP A 36 -13.19 13.36 13.05
N ALA A 37 -12.32 13.25 14.06
CA ALA A 37 -12.31 12.13 15.02
C ALA A 37 -13.22 12.32 16.25
N SER A 38 -13.95 13.44 16.36
CA SER A 38 -14.58 13.88 17.62
C SER A 38 -16.13 13.98 17.58
N GLN A 39 -16.81 13.35 16.61
CA GLN A 39 -18.27 13.47 16.47
C GLN A 39 -18.98 12.16 16.11
N GLU A 40 -18.91 11.14 16.98
CA GLU A 40 -19.98 10.13 17.09
C GLU A 40 -19.98 9.43 18.47
N GLY A 41 -21.17 8.99 18.91
CA GLY A 41 -21.46 8.46 20.26
C GLY A 41 -22.48 9.32 21.04
N PRO A 42 -23.22 8.77 22.04
CA PRO A 42 -23.18 7.41 22.62
C PRO A 42 -24.10 6.41 21.87
N GLY A 43 -24.15 5.10 22.17
CA GLY A 43 -23.47 4.31 23.22
C GLY A 43 -24.48 3.60 24.15
N ASP A 44 -24.43 2.27 24.22
CA ASP A 44 -25.20 1.40 25.14
C ASP A 44 -24.44 0.06 25.38
N ASP A 45 -24.77 -0.67 26.44
CA ASP A 45 -23.94 -1.73 27.05
C ASP A 45 -24.24 -3.18 26.59
N GLY A 46 -23.29 -4.11 26.83
CA GLY A 46 -23.53 -5.56 26.67
C GLY A 46 -22.32 -6.46 26.94
N GLN A 47 -22.29 -7.14 28.10
CA GLN A 47 -21.21 -8.07 28.50
C GLN A 47 -21.55 -9.53 28.14
N GLY A 48 -20.53 -10.36 27.87
CA GLY A 48 -20.70 -11.82 27.73
C GLY A 48 -19.40 -12.57 27.38
N GLU A 49 -18.90 -13.40 28.31
CA GLU A 49 -17.70 -14.24 28.18
C GLU A 49 -18.05 -15.68 28.68
N PRO A 50 -17.14 -16.68 28.66
CA PRO A 50 -16.83 -17.69 27.62
C PRO A 50 -17.46 -19.09 27.98
N PRO A 51 -16.92 -20.31 27.70
CA PRO A 51 -15.80 -20.77 26.83
C PRO A 51 -16.07 -22.04 25.95
N GLU A 52 -14.99 -22.59 25.38
CA GLU A 52 -14.78 -23.93 24.76
C GLU A 52 -15.03 -25.14 25.72
N PRO A 53 -14.67 -26.44 25.45
CA PRO A 53 -14.09 -27.10 24.25
C PRO A 53 -14.66 -28.53 23.90
N GLU A 54 -13.93 -29.26 23.02
CA GLU A 54 -13.71 -30.74 22.96
C GLU A 54 -14.52 -31.68 22.01
N GLU A 55 -13.74 -32.41 21.19
CA GLU A 55 -13.93 -33.78 20.61
C GLU A 55 -13.87 -34.87 21.74
N PRO A 56 -14.16 -36.20 21.58
CA PRO A 56 -13.92 -37.03 20.38
C PRO A 56 -14.80 -38.31 20.15
N ASP A 57 -14.40 -39.07 19.11
CA ASP A 57 -14.29 -40.55 19.02
C ASP A 57 -15.43 -41.48 18.51
N LYS A 58 -15.11 -42.11 17.36
CA LYS A 58 -15.36 -43.50 16.87
C LYS A 58 -16.67 -44.26 17.12
N GLY A 59 -17.17 -44.83 16.00
CA GLY A 59 -17.62 -46.23 15.91
C GLY A 59 -19.10 -46.44 15.59
N GLY A 60 -19.51 -47.40 14.75
CA GLY A 60 -18.72 -48.31 13.90
C GLY A 60 -19.61 -49.42 13.27
N SER A 61 -19.20 -49.94 12.11
CA SER A 61 -19.67 -51.18 11.43
C SER A 61 -21.19 -51.44 11.23
N GLU A 62 -21.61 -51.77 10.01
CA GLU A 62 -21.73 -53.17 9.57
C GLU A 62 -22.11 -53.32 8.08
N SER A 63 -21.82 -54.49 7.51
CA SER A 63 -22.27 -55.00 6.21
C SER A 63 -22.01 -56.51 6.18
N PRO A 64 -22.98 -57.34 5.74
CA PRO A 64 -22.67 -58.19 4.56
C PRO A 64 -23.86 -58.74 3.74
N ARG A 65 -23.61 -59.06 2.45
CA ARG A 65 -24.14 -60.25 1.70
C ARG A 65 -25.68 -60.36 1.47
N ASP A 66 -26.26 -61.29 0.71
CA ASP A 66 -25.91 -62.13 -0.47
C ASP A 66 -27.27 -62.58 -1.10
N GLY A 67 -27.33 -63.03 -2.37
CA GLY A 67 -28.50 -63.82 -2.86
C GLY A 67 -28.87 -63.76 -4.35
N GLU A 68 -28.92 -64.93 -5.00
CA GLU A 68 -29.48 -65.17 -6.36
C GLU A 68 -31.04 -65.30 -6.33
N ARG A 69 -31.86 -65.45 -7.40
CA ARG A 69 -31.72 -66.23 -8.65
C ARG A 69 -32.91 -66.06 -9.66
N GLU A 70 -32.69 -66.49 -10.91
CA GLU A 70 -33.62 -66.89 -12.02
C GLU A 70 -34.74 -67.92 -11.62
N PRO A 71 -35.75 -68.33 -12.47
CA PRO A 71 -36.03 -68.11 -13.94
C PRO A 71 -37.52 -67.94 -14.43
N GLY A 72 -37.76 -67.75 -15.75
CA GLY A 72 -38.76 -68.56 -16.55
C GLY A 72 -40.12 -67.97 -17.06
N GLY A 73 -40.60 -68.43 -18.25
CA GLY A 73 -41.95 -68.23 -18.88
C GLY A 73 -42.89 -69.49 -18.81
N PRO A 74 -44.00 -69.72 -19.60
CA PRO A 74 -44.30 -69.37 -21.03
C PRO A 74 -45.80 -69.00 -21.43
N GLU A 75 -46.50 -69.67 -22.40
CA GLU A 75 -47.55 -69.17 -23.39
C GLU A 75 -49.02 -69.81 -23.42
N LEU A 76 -49.97 -69.34 -24.31
CA LEU A 76 -51.00 -70.07 -25.21
C LEU A 76 -52.59 -69.83 -25.24
N ASN A 77 -53.19 -69.55 -26.47
CA ASN A 77 -54.38 -70.01 -27.34
C ASN A 77 -55.92 -70.38 -27.01
N GLY A 78 -56.84 -70.47 -28.05
CA GLY A 78 -58.35 -70.80 -28.06
C GLY A 78 -59.12 -71.21 -29.43
N GLU A 79 -60.49 -71.39 -29.54
CA GLU A 79 -61.30 -72.06 -30.68
C GLU A 79 -62.87 -71.68 -31.00
N ARG A 80 -63.68 -72.45 -31.82
CA ARG A 80 -65.02 -72.19 -32.57
C ARG A 80 -66.31 -73.06 -32.21
N ASP A 81 -67.45 -73.41 -32.93
CA ASP A 81 -68.14 -73.40 -34.32
C ASP A 81 -69.71 -73.76 -34.21
N SER A 82 -70.75 -74.10 -35.09
CA SER A 82 -71.13 -74.33 -36.56
C SER A 82 -72.69 -74.60 -36.87
N ALA A 83 -73.14 -74.97 -38.14
CA ALA A 83 -74.39 -75.73 -38.65
C ALA A 83 -75.79 -75.04 -39.08
N LYS A 84 -76.90 -75.57 -39.78
CA LYS A 84 -77.36 -76.65 -40.79
C LYS A 84 -78.90 -76.57 -41.25
N GLY A 85 -79.48 -77.30 -42.29
CA GLY A 85 -80.97 -77.41 -42.66
C GLY A 85 -81.50 -78.27 -43.93
N PRO A 86 -82.82 -78.70 -44.10
CA PRO A 86 -83.42 -79.54 -45.25
C PRO A 86 -84.98 -79.44 -45.73
N GLU A 87 -85.48 -80.15 -46.81
CA GLU A 87 -86.87 -80.10 -47.49
C GLU A 87 -87.45 -81.42 -48.25
N ASP A 88 -88.76 -81.51 -48.76
CA ASP A 88 -89.37 -82.26 -50.00
C ASP A 88 -90.91 -82.81 -50.04
N CYS A 89 -91.48 -83.19 -51.25
CA CYS A 89 -92.64 -84.12 -51.71
C CYS A 89 -94.20 -83.77 -51.71
N GLY A 90 -95.23 -84.39 -52.41
CA GLY A 90 -95.46 -85.39 -53.56
C GLY A 90 -96.95 -85.99 -53.83
N GLU A 91 -97.29 -86.57 -55.05
CA GLU A 91 -98.22 -87.76 -55.42
C GLU A 91 -99.73 -87.86 -56.01
N ARG A 92 -99.98 -88.92 -56.89
CA ARG A 92 -101.07 -90.00 -57.13
C ARG A 92 -102.44 -89.99 -57.94
N ASP A 93 -103.11 -91.19 -58.08
CA ASP A 93 -104.08 -91.70 -59.15
C ASP A 93 -105.15 -92.80 -58.70
N GLN A 94 -106.31 -93.02 -59.43
CA GLN A 94 -107.21 -94.25 -59.46
C GLN A 94 -108.63 -94.14 -60.17
N LYS A 95 -109.05 -95.07 -61.11
CA LYS A 95 -110.49 -95.52 -61.34
C LYS A 95 -110.76 -96.60 -62.45
N LYS A 96 -111.46 -97.73 -62.17
CA LYS A 96 -112.32 -98.55 -63.12
C LYS A 96 -112.92 -99.84 -62.47
N ALA A 97 -114.25 -100.05 -62.45
CA ALA A 97 -114.83 -101.30 -61.89
C ALA A 97 -116.32 -101.70 -62.24
N GLN A 98 -117.13 -100.85 -62.87
CA GLN A 98 -118.58 -100.79 -62.52
C GLN A 98 -119.60 -101.57 -63.39
N GLU A 99 -119.26 -102.04 -64.60
CA GLU A 99 -120.28 -102.38 -65.61
C GLU A 99 -120.97 -103.75 -65.44
N LYS A 100 -120.37 -104.71 -64.71
CA LYS A 100 -120.76 -106.14 -64.69
C LYS A 100 -122.13 -106.50 -64.09
N LYS A 101 -122.97 -105.54 -63.66
CA LYS A 101 -124.18 -105.80 -62.86
C LYS A 101 -125.53 -105.85 -63.61
N LYS A 102 -125.70 -105.20 -64.77
CA LYS A 102 -127.04 -104.99 -65.36
C LYS A 102 -127.74 -106.24 -65.93
N ALA A 103 -126.99 -107.24 -66.41
CA ALA A 103 -127.57 -108.40 -67.11
C ALA A 103 -128.37 -109.38 -66.22
N LYS A 104 -128.26 -109.31 -64.89
CA LYS A 104 -128.83 -110.32 -63.96
C LYS A 104 -130.26 -110.04 -63.46
N GLY A 105 -130.87 -108.92 -63.84
CA GLY A 105 -132.23 -108.54 -63.40
C GLY A 105 -133.35 -109.28 -64.16
N LEU A 106 -133.40 -109.08 -65.48
CA LEU A 106 -134.47 -109.52 -66.39
C LEU A 106 -134.89 -110.99 -66.24
N GLY A 107 -133.94 -111.87 -65.95
CA GLY A 107 -134.20 -113.30 -65.78
C GLY A 107 -135.14 -113.66 -64.62
N LYS A 108 -135.37 -112.77 -63.65
CA LYS A 108 -136.32 -113.02 -62.53
C LYS A 108 -137.75 -112.65 -62.87
N GLU A 109 -137.95 -111.58 -63.64
CA GLU A 109 -139.28 -111.07 -64.01
C GLU A 109 -139.99 -112.02 -64.97
N ILE A 110 -139.24 -112.63 -65.89
CA ILE A 110 -139.73 -113.65 -66.82
C ILE A 110 -140.28 -114.88 -66.07
N THR A 111 -139.58 -115.35 -65.03
CA THR A 111 -140.04 -116.48 -64.21
C THR A 111 -141.32 -116.16 -63.45
N LEU A 112 -141.41 -114.95 -62.87
CA LEU A 112 -142.60 -114.51 -62.14
C LEU A 112 -143.82 -114.40 -63.07
N LEU A 113 -143.65 -113.82 -64.26
CA LEU A 113 -144.68 -113.72 -65.29
C LEU A 113 -145.21 -115.11 -65.71
N MET A 114 -144.30 -116.07 -65.88
CA MET A 114 -144.65 -117.45 -66.25
C MET A 114 -145.48 -118.16 -65.16
N GLN A 115 -145.23 -117.86 -63.88
CA GLN A 115 -146.07 -118.38 -62.79
C GLN A 115 -147.49 -117.80 -62.83
N THR A 116 -147.64 -116.48 -63.04
CA THR A 116 -148.97 -115.83 -63.11
C THR A 116 -149.81 -116.34 -64.28
N LEU A 117 -149.17 -116.69 -65.41
CA LEU A 117 -149.85 -117.28 -66.58
C LEU A 117 -150.20 -118.77 -66.41
N ASN A 118 -149.63 -119.46 -65.42
CA ASN A 118 -149.97 -120.85 -65.09
C ASN A 118 -151.12 -120.98 -64.09
N THR A 119 -151.41 -119.95 -63.29
CA THR A 119 -152.59 -119.90 -62.40
C THR A 119 -153.91 -119.55 -63.11
N LEU A 120 -153.86 -119.22 -64.41
CA LEU A 120 -155.04 -118.91 -65.21
C LEU A 120 -155.45 -120.16 -66.00
N SER A 121 -156.69 -120.59 -65.87
CA SER A 121 -157.14 -121.89 -66.38
C SER A 121 -157.54 -121.82 -67.86
N THR A 122 -158.09 -120.69 -68.31
CA THR A 122 -158.61 -120.52 -69.67
C THR A 122 -157.59 -119.82 -70.59
N PRO A 123 -157.64 -120.08 -71.92
CA PRO A 123 -156.78 -119.37 -72.87
C PRO A 123 -157.11 -117.87 -72.95
N GLU A 124 -158.36 -117.48 -72.71
CA GLU A 124 -158.83 -116.10 -72.78
C GLU A 124 -158.29 -115.26 -71.60
N GLU A 125 -158.26 -115.82 -70.37
CA GLU A 125 -157.59 -115.20 -69.22
C GLU A 125 -156.09 -114.99 -69.48
N LYS A 126 -155.40 -115.98 -70.08
CA LYS A 126 -153.96 -115.87 -70.42
C LYS A 126 -153.72 -114.77 -71.46
N LEU A 127 -154.59 -114.65 -72.46
CA LEU A 127 -154.51 -113.60 -73.46
C LEU A 127 -154.76 -112.21 -72.85
N ALA A 128 -155.79 -112.08 -72.02
CA ALA A 128 -156.12 -110.85 -71.31
C ALA A 128 -154.99 -110.40 -70.36
N ALA A 129 -154.38 -111.34 -69.64
CA ALA A 129 -153.21 -111.06 -68.79
C ALA A 129 -152.00 -110.59 -69.61
N LEU A 130 -151.72 -111.21 -70.76
CA LEU A 130 -150.67 -110.77 -71.69
C LEU A 130 -150.93 -109.37 -72.25
N CYS A 131 -152.15 -109.08 -72.71
CA CYS A 131 -152.54 -107.76 -73.20
C CYS A 131 -152.42 -106.69 -72.11
N LYS A 132 -152.85 -106.98 -70.88
CA LYS A 132 -152.68 -106.08 -69.73
C LYS A 132 -151.20 -105.80 -69.45
N LYS A 133 -150.36 -106.85 -69.41
CA LYS A 133 -148.91 -106.70 -69.18
C LYS A 133 -148.21 -105.92 -70.29
N TYR A 134 -148.66 -106.04 -71.55
CA TYR A 134 -148.15 -105.23 -72.65
C TYR A 134 -148.54 -103.74 -72.52
N ALA A 135 -149.77 -103.45 -72.08
CA ALA A 135 -150.21 -102.09 -71.81
C ALA A 135 -149.42 -101.44 -70.65
N GLU A 136 -149.25 -102.16 -69.53
CA GLU A 136 -148.42 -101.75 -68.40
C GLU A 136 -146.99 -101.38 -68.85
N LEU A 137 -146.34 -102.24 -69.65
CA LEU A 137 -144.97 -102.02 -70.13
C LEU A 137 -144.85 -100.78 -71.03
N LEU A 138 -145.87 -100.51 -71.86
CA LEU A 138 -145.90 -99.37 -72.77
C LEU A 138 -146.11 -98.04 -72.01
N GLU A 139 -146.90 -98.07 -70.93
CA GLU A 139 -147.10 -96.94 -70.03
C GLU A 139 -145.86 -96.67 -69.16
N GLU A 140 -145.20 -97.72 -68.66
CA GLU A 140 -143.93 -97.65 -67.95
C GLU A 140 -142.80 -97.08 -68.83
N HIS A 141 -142.73 -97.49 -70.11
CA HIS A 141 -141.81 -96.89 -71.08
C HIS A 141 -142.12 -95.40 -71.33
N ARG A 142 -143.40 -95.03 -71.48
CA ARG A 142 -143.81 -93.61 -71.63
C ARG A 142 -143.45 -92.77 -70.39
N ASN A 143 -143.60 -93.32 -69.19
CA ASN A 143 -143.26 -92.62 -67.95
C ASN A 143 -141.73 -92.51 -67.75
N SER A 144 -140.97 -93.56 -68.09
CA SER A 144 -139.50 -93.52 -68.13
C SER A 144 -138.99 -92.45 -69.11
N GLN A 145 -139.60 -92.34 -70.30
CA GLN A 145 -139.22 -91.34 -71.29
C GLN A 145 -139.53 -89.90 -70.84
N LYS A 146 -140.60 -89.68 -70.06
CA LYS A 146 -140.88 -88.39 -69.40
C LYS A 146 -139.82 -88.06 -68.35
N GLN A 147 -139.49 -89.02 -67.47
CA GLN A 147 -138.45 -88.82 -66.44
C GLN A 147 -137.09 -88.49 -67.06
N MET A 148 -136.69 -89.16 -68.14
CA MET A 148 -135.42 -88.91 -68.83
C MET A 148 -135.33 -87.45 -69.32
N LYS A 149 -136.39 -86.91 -69.94
CA LYS A 149 -136.45 -85.49 -70.35
C LYS A 149 -136.38 -84.49 -69.18
N ILE A 150 -136.96 -84.84 -68.02
CA ILE A 150 -136.88 -84.00 -66.81
C ILE A 150 -135.46 -84.00 -66.23
N LEU A 151 -134.84 -85.18 -66.12
CA LEU A 151 -133.45 -85.32 -65.64
C LEU A 151 -132.45 -84.62 -66.57
N GLN A 152 -132.65 -84.70 -67.89
CA GLN A 152 -131.81 -84.03 -68.87
C GLN A 152 -131.85 -82.49 -68.71
N LYS A 153 -133.04 -81.88 -68.51
CA LYS A 153 -133.13 -80.45 -68.19
C LYS A 153 -132.43 -80.10 -66.87
N LYS A 154 -132.60 -80.93 -65.84
CA LYS A 154 -132.00 -80.70 -64.51
C LYS A 154 -130.47 -80.81 -64.56
N GLN A 155 -129.91 -81.66 -65.42
CA GLN A 155 -128.49 -81.72 -65.71
C GLN A 155 -127.97 -80.42 -66.34
N THR A 156 -128.70 -79.83 -67.29
CA THR A 156 -128.29 -78.56 -67.92
C THR A 156 -128.23 -77.40 -66.92
N GLN A 157 -129.21 -77.30 -66.00
CA GLN A 157 -129.22 -76.26 -64.96
C GLN A 157 -128.03 -76.39 -64.01
N LEU A 158 -127.73 -77.60 -63.51
CA LEU A 158 -126.61 -77.83 -62.58
C LEU A 158 -125.24 -77.48 -63.18
N VAL A 159 -125.06 -77.63 -64.50
CA VAL A 159 -123.83 -77.19 -65.18
C VAL A 159 -123.70 -75.67 -65.15
N GLN A 160 -124.79 -74.94 -65.43
CA GLN A 160 -124.80 -73.47 -65.43
C GLN A 160 -124.54 -72.88 -64.03
N GLU A 161 -125.12 -73.48 -62.97
CA GLU A 161 -124.85 -73.08 -61.58
C GLU A 161 -123.38 -73.33 -61.19
N LYS A 162 -122.83 -74.48 -61.59
CA LYS A 162 -121.44 -74.87 -61.32
C LYS A 162 -120.44 -73.89 -61.98
N ASP A 163 -120.70 -73.45 -63.21
CA ASP A 163 -119.86 -72.48 -63.91
C ASP A 163 -119.96 -71.06 -63.30
N HIS A 164 -121.18 -70.64 -62.90
CA HIS A 164 -121.38 -69.37 -62.22
C HIS A 164 -120.59 -69.29 -60.90
N LEU A 165 -120.66 -70.32 -60.06
CA LEU A 165 -119.96 -70.38 -58.77
C LEU A 165 -118.43 -70.38 -58.92
N GLN A 166 -117.87 -70.98 -59.98
CA GLN A 166 -116.42 -70.88 -60.26
C GLN A 166 -115.99 -69.44 -60.58
N SER A 167 -116.85 -68.67 -61.25
CA SER A 167 -116.56 -67.26 -61.58
C SER A 167 -116.52 -66.36 -60.35
N GLU A 168 -117.39 -66.60 -59.36
CA GLU A 168 -117.42 -65.87 -58.08
C GLU A 168 -116.19 -66.19 -57.22
N HIS A 169 -115.82 -67.47 -57.10
CA HIS A 169 -114.66 -67.90 -56.31
C HIS A 169 -113.35 -67.27 -56.81
N SER A 170 -113.20 -67.16 -58.13
CA SER A 170 -112.02 -66.55 -58.77
C SER A 170 -111.87 -65.06 -58.43
N LYS A 171 -112.99 -64.31 -58.33
CA LYS A 171 -112.99 -62.90 -57.92
C LYS A 171 -112.58 -62.73 -56.45
N ALA A 172 -113.08 -63.60 -55.57
CA ALA A 172 -112.81 -63.53 -54.13
C ALA A 172 -111.31 -63.71 -53.79
N ILE A 173 -110.62 -64.59 -54.51
CA ILE A 173 -109.17 -64.82 -54.35
C ILE A 173 -108.37 -63.53 -54.64
N LEU A 174 -108.70 -62.83 -55.74
CA LEU A 174 -108.02 -61.59 -56.14
C LEU A 174 -108.21 -60.47 -55.12
N ALA A 175 -109.40 -60.36 -54.52
CA ALA A 175 -109.69 -59.38 -53.47
C ALA A 175 -108.86 -59.62 -52.20
N ARG A 176 -108.77 -60.88 -51.74
CA ARG A 176 -107.94 -61.26 -50.58
C ARG A 176 -106.46 -60.90 -50.78
N SER A 177 -105.90 -61.21 -51.96
CA SER A 177 -104.48 -61.02 -52.23
C SER A 177 -104.03 -59.54 -52.09
N LYS A 178 -104.86 -58.60 -52.55
CA LYS A 178 -104.60 -57.15 -52.37
C LYS A 178 -104.56 -56.71 -50.90
N LEU A 179 -105.42 -57.26 -50.04
CA LEU A 179 -105.47 -56.88 -48.62
C LEU A 179 -104.28 -57.44 -47.82
N GLU A 180 -103.81 -58.66 -48.13
CA GLU A 180 -102.60 -59.21 -47.50
C GLU A 180 -101.34 -58.41 -47.85
N SER A 181 -101.25 -57.83 -49.04
CA SER A 181 -100.14 -56.95 -49.45
C SER A 181 -100.07 -55.68 -48.58
N LEU A 182 -101.17 -54.92 -48.50
CA LEU A 182 -101.23 -53.64 -47.77
C LEU A 182 -100.94 -53.81 -46.26
N CYS A 183 -101.49 -54.85 -45.64
CA CYS A 183 -101.24 -55.13 -44.22
C CYS A 183 -99.75 -55.44 -43.93
N ARG A 184 -99.06 -56.14 -44.84
CA ARG A 184 -97.63 -56.45 -44.69
C ARG A 184 -96.74 -55.20 -44.86
N GLU A 185 -97.14 -54.23 -45.68
CA GLU A 185 -96.40 -52.98 -45.88
C GLU A 185 -96.51 -52.04 -44.67
N LEU A 186 -97.72 -51.81 -44.16
CA LEU A 186 -97.94 -50.94 -43.01
C LEU A 186 -97.18 -51.43 -41.75
N GLN A 187 -97.13 -52.76 -41.54
CA GLN A 187 -96.38 -53.37 -40.46
C GLN A 187 -94.85 -53.25 -40.60
N ARG A 188 -94.30 -53.15 -41.82
CA ARG A 188 -92.86 -52.87 -42.01
C ARG A 188 -92.52 -51.45 -41.60
N HIS A 189 -93.22 -50.45 -42.14
CA HIS A 189 -92.94 -49.03 -41.88
C HIS A 189 -92.95 -48.70 -40.37
N ASN A 190 -93.91 -49.23 -39.61
CA ASN A 190 -94.01 -48.97 -38.18
C ASN A 190 -92.82 -49.56 -37.38
N ARG A 191 -92.33 -50.74 -37.77
CA ARG A 191 -91.13 -51.36 -37.15
C ARG A 191 -89.85 -50.57 -37.47
N THR A 192 -89.67 -50.18 -38.74
CA THR A 192 -88.49 -49.41 -39.17
C THR A 192 -88.35 -48.08 -38.43
N LEU A 193 -89.45 -47.31 -38.30
CA LEU A 193 -89.46 -46.03 -37.59
C LEU A 193 -89.07 -46.17 -36.11
N LYS A 194 -89.57 -47.21 -35.43
CA LYS A 194 -89.27 -47.44 -34.00
C LYS A 194 -87.80 -47.82 -33.79
N ALA A 195 -87.20 -48.57 -34.71
CA ALA A 195 -85.77 -48.93 -34.66
C ALA A 195 -84.85 -47.73 -34.93
N THR A 196 -85.12 -46.94 -35.97
CA THR A 196 -84.24 -45.81 -36.35
C THR A 196 -84.29 -44.66 -35.34
N LEU A 197 -85.46 -44.34 -34.78
CA LEU A 197 -85.57 -43.34 -33.71
C LEU A 197 -84.98 -43.86 -32.39
N GLY A 198 -85.21 -45.12 -32.04
CA GLY A 198 -84.70 -45.73 -30.80
C GLY A 198 -83.17 -45.75 -30.71
N LEU A 199 -82.49 -46.21 -31.77
CA LEU A 199 -81.02 -46.18 -31.81
C LEU A 199 -80.48 -44.74 -31.79
N ARG A 200 -81.04 -43.83 -32.60
CA ARG A 200 -80.50 -42.47 -32.72
C ARG A 200 -80.61 -41.66 -31.43
N LEU A 201 -81.70 -41.83 -30.67
CA LEU A 201 -81.92 -41.07 -29.43
C LEU A 201 -81.06 -41.53 -28.26
N TRP A 202 -80.62 -42.80 -28.25
CA TRP A 202 -79.75 -43.33 -27.19
C TRP A 202 -78.25 -43.23 -27.53
N LEU A 203 -77.88 -43.49 -28.79
CA LEU A 203 -76.46 -43.60 -29.17
C LEU A 203 -75.75 -42.24 -29.25
N CYS A 204 -76.45 -41.16 -29.63
CA CYS A 204 -75.88 -39.81 -29.70
C CYS A 204 -75.37 -39.30 -28.34
N PRO A 205 -76.21 -39.17 -27.29
CA PRO A 205 -75.77 -38.61 -26.01
C PRO A 205 -74.70 -39.48 -25.33
N VAL A 206 -74.80 -40.82 -25.39
CA VAL A 206 -73.79 -41.72 -24.79
C VAL A 206 -72.43 -41.60 -25.50
N GLN A 207 -72.41 -41.39 -26.82
CA GLN A 207 -71.18 -41.18 -27.57
C GLN A 207 -70.61 -39.77 -27.38
N GLU A 208 -71.46 -38.76 -27.26
CA GLU A 208 -71.09 -37.38 -26.92
C GLU A 208 -70.48 -37.30 -25.51
N GLU A 209 -71.09 -37.91 -24.49
CA GLU A 209 -70.55 -38.04 -23.13
C GLU A 209 -69.22 -38.81 -23.08
N GLY A 210 -69.06 -39.83 -23.93
CA GLY A 210 -67.82 -40.60 -24.04
C GLY A 210 -66.68 -39.78 -24.63
N VAL A 211 -66.94 -39.05 -25.73
CA VAL A 211 -65.97 -38.14 -26.36
C VAL A 211 -65.65 -36.95 -25.45
N GLN A 212 -66.64 -36.41 -24.75
CA GLN A 212 -66.46 -35.28 -23.84
C GLN A 212 -65.59 -35.66 -22.63
N ARG A 213 -65.85 -36.80 -21.98
CA ARG A 213 -64.97 -37.30 -20.90
C ARG A 213 -63.56 -37.63 -21.40
N ALA A 214 -63.41 -38.18 -22.60
CA ALA A 214 -62.09 -38.41 -23.18
C ALA A 214 -61.31 -37.09 -23.40
N ARG A 215 -61.98 -36.03 -23.87
CA ARG A 215 -61.39 -34.69 -23.99
C ARG A 215 -60.99 -34.12 -22.64
N GLU A 216 -61.88 -34.18 -21.63
CA GLU A 216 -61.57 -33.68 -20.29
C GLU A 216 -60.42 -34.44 -19.60
N GLU A 217 -60.25 -35.73 -19.89
CA GLU A 217 -59.13 -36.54 -19.40
C GLU A 217 -57.82 -36.28 -20.19
N GLU A 218 -57.93 -35.92 -21.48
CA GLU A 218 -56.81 -35.48 -22.30
C GLU A 218 -56.36 -34.05 -21.93
N GLU A 219 -57.29 -33.15 -21.63
CA GLU A 219 -57.05 -31.80 -21.14
C GLU A 219 -56.39 -31.85 -19.76
N LYS A 220 -56.90 -32.65 -18.81
CA LYS A 220 -56.23 -32.87 -17.51
C LYS A 220 -54.82 -33.44 -17.66
N ARG A 221 -54.58 -34.34 -18.63
CA ARG A 221 -53.20 -34.78 -18.95
C ARG A 221 -52.34 -33.63 -19.49
N LYS A 222 -52.85 -32.82 -20.41
CA LYS A 222 -52.14 -31.64 -20.95
C LYS A 222 -51.84 -30.60 -19.88
N GLU A 223 -52.79 -30.33 -18.99
CA GLU A 223 -52.61 -29.44 -17.83
C GLU A 223 -51.53 -29.97 -16.88
N VAL A 224 -51.57 -31.26 -16.52
CA VAL A 224 -50.56 -31.88 -15.64
C VAL A 224 -49.18 -31.90 -16.32
N THR A 225 -49.09 -32.28 -17.59
CA THR A 225 -47.82 -32.22 -18.34
C THR A 225 -47.31 -30.79 -18.49
N SER A 226 -48.19 -29.81 -18.75
CA SER A 226 -47.81 -28.38 -18.82
C SER A 226 -47.37 -27.85 -17.47
N HIS A 227 -48.02 -28.25 -16.36
CA HIS A 227 -47.63 -27.87 -15.02
C HIS A 227 -46.25 -28.46 -14.68
N PHE A 228 -46.00 -29.73 -14.98
CA PHE A 228 -44.67 -30.33 -14.82
C PHE A 228 -43.62 -29.63 -15.69
N GLN A 229 -43.93 -29.30 -16.95
CA GLN A 229 -43.00 -28.57 -17.82
C GLN A 229 -42.71 -27.16 -17.31
N VAL A 230 -43.72 -26.42 -16.84
CA VAL A 230 -43.55 -25.08 -16.23
C VAL A 230 -42.71 -25.20 -14.96
N THR A 231 -43.05 -26.13 -14.05
CA THR A 231 -42.28 -26.34 -12.80
C THR A 231 -40.83 -26.73 -13.08
N LEU A 232 -40.59 -27.55 -14.11
CA LEU A 232 -39.25 -27.96 -14.54
C LEU A 232 -38.48 -26.77 -15.13
N ASN A 233 -39.12 -25.95 -15.96
CA ASN A 233 -38.54 -24.71 -16.50
C ASN A 233 -38.25 -23.70 -15.37
N ASP A 234 -39.13 -23.58 -14.38
CA ASP A 234 -38.94 -22.69 -13.22
C ASP A 234 -37.76 -23.16 -12.34
N ILE A 235 -37.60 -24.47 -12.14
CA ILE A 235 -36.44 -25.06 -11.44
C ILE A 235 -35.15 -24.83 -12.24
N GLN A 236 -35.18 -25.00 -13.57
CA GLN A 236 -34.04 -24.66 -14.43
C GLN A 236 -33.68 -23.18 -14.32
N LEU A 237 -34.65 -22.28 -14.44
CA LEU A 237 -34.45 -20.83 -14.32
C LEU A 237 -33.94 -20.43 -12.91
N GLN A 238 -34.42 -21.08 -11.83
CA GLN A 238 -33.88 -20.86 -10.49
C GLN A 238 -32.43 -21.34 -10.37
N MET A 239 -32.08 -22.48 -10.97
CA MET A 239 -30.71 -22.99 -10.98
C MET A 239 -29.77 -22.08 -11.82
N GLU A 240 -30.23 -21.59 -12.98
CA GLU A 240 -29.52 -20.63 -13.81
C GLU A 240 -29.30 -19.30 -13.08
N GLN A 241 -30.36 -18.71 -12.50
CA GLN A 241 -30.22 -17.50 -11.68
C GLN A 241 -29.34 -17.71 -10.44
N HIS A 242 -29.36 -18.89 -9.82
CA HIS A 242 -28.45 -19.21 -8.72
C HIS A 242 -26.99 -19.27 -9.22
N ASN A 243 -26.74 -19.93 -10.35
CA ASN A 243 -25.42 -19.99 -10.97
C ASN A 243 -24.93 -18.60 -11.39
N GLU A 244 -25.79 -17.73 -11.93
CA GLU A 244 -25.47 -16.33 -12.20
C GLU A 244 -25.10 -15.56 -10.93
N ARG A 245 -25.93 -15.61 -9.87
CA ARG A 245 -25.65 -14.95 -8.59
C ARG A 245 -24.33 -15.44 -8.00
N ASN A 246 -24.08 -16.74 -8.05
CA ASN A 246 -22.86 -17.35 -7.56
C ASN A 246 -21.63 -16.95 -8.41
N SER A 247 -21.79 -16.82 -9.73
CA SER A 247 -20.74 -16.31 -10.62
C SER A 247 -20.43 -14.83 -10.36
N LYS A 248 -21.46 -13.99 -10.18
CA LYS A 248 -21.33 -12.57 -9.80
C LYS A 248 -20.60 -12.43 -8.46
N LEU A 249 -21.00 -13.20 -7.44
CA LEU A 249 -20.30 -13.23 -6.14
C LEU A 249 -18.84 -13.69 -6.26
N ARG A 250 -18.50 -14.63 -7.14
CA ARG A 250 -17.10 -15.00 -7.41
C ARG A 250 -16.32 -13.87 -8.07
N GLN A 251 -16.91 -13.17 -9.04
CA GLN A 251 -16.29 -11.99 -9.67
C GLN A 251 -16.07 -10.88 -8.64
N GLU A 252 -17.09 -10.56 -7.82
CA GLU A 252 -17.01 -9.52 -6.79
C GLU A 252 -15.92 -9.85 -5.74
N ASN A 253 -15.80 -11.12 -5.30
CA ASN A 253 -14.71 -11.54 -4.43
C ASN A 253 -13.33 -11.43 -5.10
N MET A 254 -13.22 -11.73 -6.39
CA MET A 254 -11.98 -11.58 -7.15
C MET A 254 -11.59 -10.10 -7.32
N GLU A 255 -12.55 -9.22 -7.61
CA GLU A 255 -12.34 -7.77 -7.67
C GLU A 255 -11.96 -7.19 -6.31
N LEU A 256 -12.58 -7.65 -5.21
CA LEU A 256 -12.20 -7.26 -3.85
C LEU A 256 -10.79 -7.72 -3.50
N ALA A 257 -10.41 -8.96 -3.83
CA ALA A 257 -9.05 -9.45 -3.67
C ALA A 257 -8.02 -8.65 -4.48
N GLU A 258 -8.35 -8.27 -5.73
CA GLU A 258 -7.51 -7.37 -6.53
C GLU A 258 -7.39 -5.96 -5.92
N ARG A 259 -8.49 -5.40 -5.38
CA ARG A 259 -8.48 -4.08 -4.73
C ARG A 259 -7.63 -4.10 -3.45
N LEU A 260 -7.74 -5.16 -2.64
CA LEU A 260 -6.88 -5.38 -1.48
C LEU A 260 -5.41 -5.55 -1.86
N LYS A 261 -5.09 -6.34 -2.90
CA LYS A 261 -3.73 -6.50 -3.40
C LYS A 261 -3.12 -5.17 -3.87
N LYS A 262 -3.87 -4.38 -4.66
CA LYS A 262 -3.45 -3.05 -5.12
C LYS A 262 -3.29 -2.05 -3.97
N LEU A 263 -4.05 -2.20 -2.89
CA LEU A 263 -3.91 -1.38 -1.68
C LEU A 263 -2.62 -1.75 -0.90
N ILE A 264 -2.32 -3.04 -0.77
CA ILE A 264 -1.07 -3.53 -0.16
C ILE A 264 0.14 -3.04 -0.97
N GLU A 265 0.15 -3.23 -2.29
CA GLU A 265 1.20 -2.74 -3.20
C GLU A 265 1.41 -1.21 -3.07
N GLN A 266 0.35 -0.44 -2.83
CA GLN A 266 0.45 1.01 -2.56
C GLN A 266 1.03 1.33 -1.18
N TYR A 267 0.77 0.52 -0.16
CA TYR A 267 1.39 0.70 1.16
C TYR A 267 2.88 0.31 1.15
N GLU A 268 3.24 -0.81 0.52
CA GLU A 268 4.63 -1.23 0.31
C GLU A 268 5.43 -0.14 -0.43
N LEU A 269 4.87 0.43 -1.51
CA LEU A 269 5.52 1.52 -2.25
C LEU A 269 5.62 2.84 -1.46
N ARG A 270 4.66 3.12 -0.57
CA ARG A 270 4.73 4.28 0.35
C ARG A 270 5.78 4.07 1.43
N GLU A 271 5.84 2.87 2.01
CA GLU A 271 6.85 2.49 3.00
C GLU A 271 8.25 2.58 2.38
N GLU A 272 8.47 2.00 1.19
CA GLU A 272 9.70 2.17 0.41
C GLU A 272 10.06 3.64 0.16
N HIS A 273 9.07 4.51 -0.08
CA HIS A 273 9.32 5.94 -0.30
C HIS A 273 9.72 6.65 1.00
N ILE A 274 9.02 6.39 2.10
CA ILE A 274 9.33 6.90 3.44
C ILE A 274 10.74 6.46 3.85
N ASP A 275 11.08 5.20 3.62
CA ASP A 275 12.38 4.59 3.91
C ASP A 275 13.53 5.23 3.10
N LYS A 276 13.27 5.58 1.83
CA LYS A 276 14.20 6.38 0.99
C LYS A 276 14.34 7.82 1.47
N VAL A 277 13.26 8.43 1.99
CA VAL A 277 13.28 9.78 2.58
C VAL A 277 14.06 9.79 3.89
N PHE A 278 13.88 8.81 4.78
CA PHE A 278 14.70 8.65 5.99
C PHE A 278 16.17 8.51 5.64
N LYS A 279 16.53 7.58 4.75
CA LYS A 279 17.93 7.38 4.31
C LYS A 279 18.54 8.65 3.69
N HIS A 280 17.74 9.44 2.96
CA HIS A 280 18.18 10.74 2.45
C HIS A 280 18.38 11.78 3.58
N LYS A 281 17.52 11.79 4.61
CA LYS A 281 17.64 12.68 5.77
C LYS A 281 18.81 12.32 6.67
N ASP A 282 19.07 11.04 6.90
CA ASP A 282 20.24 10.57 7.66
C ASP A 282 21.55 10.97 6.97
N LEU A 283 21.63 10.78 5.64
CA LEU A 283 22.78 11.22 4.85
C LEU A 283 22.90 12.76 4.80
N GLN A 284 21.78 13.50 4.78
CA GLN A 284 21.78 14.95 4.88
C GLN A 284 22.31 15.42 6.25
N GLN A 285 21.90 14.76 7.33
CA GLN A 285 22.35 15.06 8.69
C GLN A 285 23.85 14.75 8.86
N GLN A 286 24.30 13.56 8.47
CA GLN A 286 25.72 13.18 8.47
C GLN A 286 26.60 14.16 7.68
N LEU A 287 26.11 14.69 6.55
CA LEU A 287 26.82 15.71 5.77
C LEU A 287 26.92 17.06 6.50
N VAL A 288 25.91 17.43 7.29
CA VAL A 288 25.93 18.65 8.12
C VAL A 288 26.88 18.47 9.31
N ASP A 289 26.81 17.33 10.00
CA ASP A 289 27.66 17.04 11.16
C ASP A 289 29.14 16.94 10.77
N ALA A 290 29.46 16.28 9.64
CA ALA A 290 30.83 16.24 9.12
C ALA A 290 31.36 17.64 8.75
N LYS A 291 30.53 18.51 8.18
CA LYS A 291 30.90 19.92 7.91
C LYS A 291 31.08 20.74 9.18
N LEU A 292 30.26 20.50 10.20
CA LEU A 292 30.39 21.15 11.50
C LEU A 292 31.69 20.72 12.20
N GLN A 293 32.01 19.42 12.20
CA GLN A 293 33.27 18.88 12.71
C GLN A 293 34.46 19.48 11.96
N GLN A 294 34.45 19.48 10.62
CA GLN A 294 35.52 20.09 9.82
C GLN A 294 35.72 21.59 10.13
N ALA A 295 34.63 22.34 10.34
CA ALA A 295 34.71 23.76 10.71
C ALA A 295 35.26 23.97 12.12
N GLN A 296 34.88 23.11 13.08
CA GLN A 296 35.39 23.12 14.46
C GLN A 296 36.89 22.76 14.50
N GLU A 297 37.33 21.77 13.72
CA GLU A 297 38.74 21.40 13.60
C GLU A 297 39.57 22.53 12.99
N MET A 298 39.14 23.11 11.87
CA MET A 298 39.85 24.26 11.26
C MET A 298 39.93 25.46 12.20
N LEU A 299 38.86 25.76 12.96
CA LEU A 299 38.87 26.81 13.98
C LEU A 299 39.90 26.50 15.07
N LYS A 300 39.84 25.30 15.65
CA LYS A 300 40.76 24.87 16.71
C LYS A 300 42.22 24.90 16.24
N GLU A 301 42.51 24.42 15.03
CA GLU A 301 43.86 24.51 14.47
C GLU A 301 44.32 25.98 14.31
N ALA A 302 43.42 26.88 13.90
CA ALA A 302 43.74 28.31 13.77
C ALA A 302 43.99 28.97 15.15
N GLU A 303 43.20 28.64 16.16
CA GLU A 303 43.41 29.05 17.55
C GLU A 303 44.75 28.52 18.09
N GLU A 304 45.07 27.24 17.87
CA GLU A 304 46.35 26.67 18.27
C GLU A 304 47.55 27.26 17.50
N ARG A 305 47.40 27.59 16.20
CA ARG A 305 48.42 28.34 15.42
C ARG A 305 48.66 29.72 16.02
N HIS A 306 47.58 30.50 16.21
CA HIS A 306 47.66 31.84 16.78
C HIS A 306 48.26 31.85 18.19
N GLN A 307 47.91 30.87 19.04
CA GLN A 307 48.47 30.74 20.39
C GLN A 307 49.97 30.38 20.34
N ARG A 308 50.42 29.52 19.41
CA ARG A 308 51.85 29.25 19.18
C ARG A 308 52.62 30.49 18.72
N GLU A 309 52.06 31.27 17.79
CA GLU A 309 52.65 32.53 17.29
C GLU A 309 52.76 33.58 18.41
N LYS A 310 51.69 33.75 19.19
CA LYS A 310 51.66 34.62 20.37
C LYS A 310 52.69 34.22 21.44
N ASP A 311 52.81 32.92 21.73
CA ASP A 311 53.80 32.42 22.68
C ASP A 311 55.24 32.47 22.16
N PHE A 312 55.44 32.49 20.83
CA PHE A 312 56.74 32.75 20.21
C PHE A 312 57.11 34.23 20.34
N LEU A 313 56.24 35.14 19.90
CA LEU A 313 56.46 36.59 19.96
C LEU A 313 56.64 37.09 21.40
N LEU A 314 55.92 36.52 22.37
CA LEU A 314 56.09 36.84 23.79
C LEU A 314 57.47 36.43 24.32
N LYS A 315 58.02 35.28 23.89
CA LYS A 315 59.39 34.87 24.25
C LYS A 315 60.43 35.78 23.60
N GLU A 316 60.30 36.05 22.31
CA GLU A 316 61.21 36.94 21.57
C GLU A 316 61.22 38.35 22.18
N ALA A 317 60.07 38.88 22.57
CA ALA A 317 59.96 40.17 23.27
C ALA A 317 60.67 40.15 24.65
N VAL A 318 60.51 39.09 25.45
CA VAL A 318 61.17 38.94 26.76
C VAL A 318 62.68 38.75 26.61
N GLU A 319 63.14 37.98 25.63
CA GLU A 319 64.57 37.78 25.34
C GLU A 319 65.23 39.07 24.83
N SER A 320 64.54 39.81 23.95
CA SER A 320 64.95 41.13 23.48
C SER A 320 65.02 42.16 24.62
N GLN A 321 64.01 42.20 25.51
CA GLN A 321 64.03 43.03 26.72
C GLN A 321 65.24 42.71 27.60
N ARG A 322 65.48 41.42 27.90
CA ARG A 322 66.61 40.95 28.71
C ARG A 322 67.96 41.33 28.09
N MET A 323 68.08 41.27 26.76
CA MET A 323 69.27 41.70 26.03
C MET A 323 69.48 43.22 26.15
N CYS A 324 68.42 44.02 26.05
CA CYS A 324 68.46 45.46 26.27
C CYS A 324 68.81 45.84 27.72
N GLU A 325 68.33 45.08 28.70
CA GLU A 325 68.66 45.28 30.12
C GLU A 325 70.14 44.98 30.41
N LEU A 326 70.68 43.89 29.86
CA LEU A 326 72.10 43.56 29.96
C LEU A 326 72.99 44.62 29.28
N MET A 327 72.59 45.12 28.12
CA MET A 327 73.31 46.21 27.44
C MET A 327 73.28 47.51 28.24
N LYS A 328 72.14 47.87 28.86
CA LYS A 328 72.07 49.02 29.79
C LYS A 328 72.98 48.84 31.00
N GLN A 329 73.07 47.63 31.58
CA GLN A 329 74.01 47.35 32.67
C GLN A 329 75.46 47.55 32.23
N GLN A 330 75.86 47.03 31.06
CA GLN A 330 77.20 47.26 30.49
C GLN A 330 77.47 48.75 30.23
N GLU A 331 76.50 49.49 29.66
CA GLU A 331 76.59 50.94 29.44
C GLU A 331 76.81 51.70 30.76
N THR A 332 76.04 51.38 31.81
CA THR A 332 76.22 52.01 33.13
C THR A 332 77.59 51.70 33.75
N HIS A 333 78.10 50.47 33.59
CA HIS A 333 79.42 50.11 34.08
C HIS A 333 80.55 50.84 33.34
N LEU A 334 80.44 50.97 32.01
CA LEU A 334 81.41 51.74 31.21
C LEU A 334 81.36 53.24 31.56
N LYS A 335 80.17 53.80 31.81
CA LYS A 335 80.03 55.19 32.30
C LYS A 335 80.66 55.38 33.68
N GLN A 336 80.54 54.40 34.59
CA GLN A 336 81.23 54.41 35.89
C GLN A 336 82.76 54.35 35.75
N GLN A 337 83.28 53.50 34.86
CA GLN A 337 84.73 53.47 34.57
C GLN A 337 85.22 54.80 34.01
N LEU A 338 84.50 55.38 33.04
CA LEU A 338 84.85 56.67 32.46
C LEU A 338 84.87 57.78 33.51
N ALA A 339 83.84 57.87 34.37
CA ALA A 339 83.79 58.84 35.45
C ALA A 339 84.98 58.71 36.42
N LEU A 340 85.35 57.48 36.80
CA LEU A 340 86.51 57.20 37.67
C LEU A 340 87.85 57.58 37.00
N TYR A 341 87.97 57.39 35.68
CA TYR A 341 89.15 57.86 34.94
C TYR A 341 89.19 59.38 34.77
N THR A 342 88.04 60.05 34.62
CA THR A 342 87.93 61.51 34.62
C THR A 342 88.32 62.09 35.99
N GLU A 343 87.77 61.57 37.08
CA GLU A 343 88.12 61.96 38.45
C GLU A 343 89.63 61.85 38.71
N LYS A 344 90.24 60.71 38.36
CA LYS A 344 91.70 60.53 38.48
C LYS A 344 92.50 61.48 37.58
N PHE A 345 92.01 61.80 36.39
CA PHE A 345 92.67 62.77 35.52
C PHE A 345 92.63 64.18 36.12
N GLU A 346 91.50 64.56 36.73
CA GLU A 346 91.36 65.80 37.49
C GLU A 346 92.25 65.80 38.74
N GLU A 347 92.38 64.70 39.49
CA GLU A 347 93.34 64.56 40.59
C GLU A 347 94.80 64.76 40.12
N PHE A 348 95.20 64.13 39.01
CA PHE A 348 96.52 64.31 38.42
C PHE A 348 96.74 65.75 37.95
N GLN A 349 95.75 66.37 37.29
CA GLN A 349 95.84 67.76 36.81
C GLN A 349 95.92 68.75 37.98
N ASN A 350 95.14 68.54 39.04
CA ASN A 350 95.19 69.31 40.29
C ASN A 350 96.50 69.10 41.07
N THR A 351 97.15 67.95 40.94
CA THR A 351 98.47 67.68 41.54
C THR A 351 99.58 68.33 40.71
N LEU A 352 99.47 68.29 39.39
CA LEU A 352 100.41 68.92 38.45
C LEU A 352 100.38 70.44 38.53
N SER A 353 99.20 71.06 38.67
CA SER A 353 99.08 72.52 38.86
C SER A 353 99.72 72.97 40.17
N LYS A 354 99.39 72.34 41.31
CA LYS A 354 100.04 72.58 42.61
C LYS A 354 101.55 72.39 42.55
N SER A 355 102.03 71.35 41.84
CA SER A 355 103.47 71.15 41.61
C SER A 355 104.10 72.29 40.80
N SER A 356 103.43 72.76 39.74
CA SER A 356 103.87 73.89 38.92
C SER A 356 103.91 75.21 39.70
N GLU A 357 102.94 75.45 40.57
CA GLU A 357 102.93 76.57 41.51
C GLU A 357 104.12 76.50 42.48
N VAL A 358 104.38 75.34 43.08
CA VAL A 358 105.52 75.11 43.98
C VAL A 358 106.87 75.27 43.26
N PHE A 359 107.01 74.78 42.02
CA PHE A 359 108.20 75.06 41.20
C PHE A 359 108.35 76.56 40.91
N THR A 360 107.24 77.28 40.71
CA THR A 360 107.24 78.71 40.43
C THR A 360 107.62 79.53 41.67
N THR A 361 107.13 79.18 42.86
CA THR A 361 107.53 79.82 44.12
C THR A 361 109.00 79.53 44.45
N PHE A 362 109.45 78.27 44.37
CA PHE A 362 110.87 77.93 44.56
C PHE A 362 111.78 78.68 43.59
N LYS A 363 111.41 78.82 42.31
CA LYS A 363 112.17 79.64 41.35
C LYS A 363 112.27 81.10 41.79
N GLN A 364 111.15 81.71 42.19
CA GLN A 364 111.15 83.08 42.71
C GLN A 364 112.00 83.22 43.99
N GLU A 365 112.03 82.21 44.86
CA GLU A 365 112.87 82.20 46.07
C GLU A 365 114.35 82.01 45.76
N MET A 366 114.72 81.11 44.84
CA MET A 366 116.10 80.99 44.35
C MET A 366 116.56 82.28 43.67
N GLU A 367 115.69 82.99 42.95
CA GLU A 367 116.01 84.30 42.40
C GLU A 367 116.21 85.37 43.50
N LYS A 368 115.31 85.43 44.50
CA LYS A 368 115.45 86.33 45.67
C LYS A 368 116.72 86.04 46.45
N MET A 369 117.03 84.76 46.69
CA MET A 369 118.24 84.30 47.37
C MET A 369 119.49 84.66 46.56
N THR A 370 119.48 84.43 45.25
CA THR A 370 120.58 84.82 44.33
C THR A 370 120.80 86.34 44.34
N LYS A 371 119.72 87.14 44.34
CA LYS A 371 119.78 88.60 44.46
C LYS A 371 120.34 89.03 45.83
N LYS A 372 120.03 88.32 46.91
CA LYS A 372 120.58 88.53 48.26
C LYS A 372 122.06 88.16 48.35
N ILE A 373 122.48 87.02 47.78
CA ILE A 373 123.88 86.60 47.70
C ILE A 373 124.69 87.67 46.96
N LYS A 374 124.27 88.07 45.75
CA LYS A 374 124.93 89.13 44.96
C LYS A 374 124.97 90.51 45.64
N LYS A 375 124.09 90.77 46.61
CA LYS A 375 124.16 91.95 47.48
C LYS A 375 125.22 91.77 48.58
N LEU A 376 125.17 90.66 49.31
CA LEU A 376 126.13 90.34 50.37
C LEU A 376 127.57 90.21 49.85
N GLU A 377 127.77 89.70 48.63
CA GLU A 377 129.08 89.66 47.95
C GLU A 377 129.63 91.07 47.73
N LYS A 378 128.81 92.01 47.25
CA LYS A 378 129.19 93.43 47.05
C LYS A 378 129.44 94.16 48.37
N GLU A 379 128.66 93.86 49.40
CA GLU A 379 128.89 94.40 50.75
C GLU A 379 130.20 93.83 51.33
N THR A 380 130.47 92.54 51.13
CA THR A 380 131.72 91.89 51.57
C THR A 380 132.95 92.44 50.86
N THR A 381 132.91 92.67 49.54
CA THR A 381 134.03 93.30 48.82
C THR A 381 134.22 94.77 49.23
N MET A 382 133.14 95.51 49.48
CA MET A 382 133.21 96.88 50.02
C MET A 382 133.86 96.91 51.41
N TYR A 383 133.42 96.05 52.33
CA TYR A 383 134.01 95.96 53.68
C TYR A 383 135.47 95.53 53.63
N ARG A 384 135.83 94.57 52.77
CA ARG A 384 137.23 94.16 52.58
C ARG A 384 138.09 95.32 52.07
N SER A 385 137.65 96.02 51.03
CA SER A 385 138.38 97.19 50.48
C SER A 385 138.51 98.34 51.49
N ARG A 386 137.48 98.59 52.30
CA ARG A 386 137.56 99.55 53.42
C ARG A 386 138.57 99.12 54.48
N TRP A 387 138.58 97.84 54.85
CA TRP A 387 139.55 97.29 55.80
C TRP A 387 140.98 97.35 55.25
N GLU A 388 141.20 96.95 53.99
CA GLU A 388 142.48 97.05 53.29
C GLU A 388 142.99 98.50 53.26
N SER A 389 142.12 99.46 52.91
CA SER A 389 142.46 100.89 52.90
C SER A 389 142.76 101.45 54.29
N SER A 390 142.01 101.03 55.31
CA SER A 390 142.24 101.47 56.69
C SER A 390 143.52 100.86 57.28
N ASN A 391 143.84 99.60 56.91
CA ASN A 391 145.04 98.92 57.33
C ASN A 391 146.28 99.50 56.61
N LYS A 392 146.15 99.89 55.33
CA LYS A 392 147.18 100.63 54.60
C LYS A 392 147.47 102.00 55.23
N ALA A 393 146.43 102.78 55.54
CA ALA A 393 146.61 104.05 56.25
C ALA A 393 147.25 103.88 57.64
N LEU A 394 146.91 102.80 58.36
CA LEU A 394 147.53 102.47 59.65
C LEU A 394 149.01 102.09 59.50
N LEU A 395 149.38 101.35 58.45
CA LEU A 395 150.77 101.06 58.11
C LEU A 395 151.54 102.33 57.72
N GLU A 396 150.95 103.21 56.91
CA GLU A 396 151.56 104.50 56.53
C GLU A 396 151.80 105.38 57.77
N MET A 397 150.82 105.48 58.69
CA MET A 397 151.00 106.17 59.98
C MET A 397 152.06 105.52 60.87
N ALA A 398 152.21 104.18 60.84
CA ALA A 398 153.24 103.48 61.58
C ALA A 398 154.63 103.72 60.99
N GLU A 399 154.76 103.72 59.66
CA GLU A 399 156.00 104.07 58.95
C GLU A 399 156.41 105.52 59.24
N GLU A 400 155.49 106.48 59.09
CA GLU A 400 155.71 107.89 59.49
C GLU A 400 156.16 108.02 60.94
N LYS A 401 155.52 107.28 61.87
CA LYS A 401 155.94 107.28 63.28
C LYS A 401 157.36 106.77 63.43
N THR A 402 157.74 105.64 62.84
CA THR A 402 159.11 105.11 62.95
C THR A 402 160.15 106.02 62.29
N LEU A 403 159.76 106.79 61.28
CA LEU A 403 160.61 107.81 60.65
C LEU A 403 160.81 108.99 61.61
N ARG A 404 159.74 109.48 62.24
CA ARG A 404 159.81 110.53 63.28
C ARG A 404 160.56 110.11 64.52
N ASP A 405 160.40 108.86 64.98
CA ASP A 405 161.15 108.32 66.12
C ASP A 405 162.67 108.32 65.80
N LYS A 406 163.08 107.91 64.57
CA LYS A 406 164.48 107.99 64.10
C LYS A 406 165.00 109.43 63.94
N GLU A 407 164.16 110.37 63.49
CA GLU A 407 164.51 111.79 63.43
C GLU A 407 164.72 112.37 64.84
N LEU A 408 163.87 112.00 65.81
CA LEU A 408 164.02 112.37 67.21
C LEU A 408 165.27 111.78 67.84
N GLU A 409 165.57 110.49 67.63
CA GLU A 409 166.83 109.87 68.04
C GLU A 409 168.04 110.61 67.42
N GLY A 410 167.98 110.92 66.13
CA GLY A 410 169.03 111.67 65.42
C GLY A 410 169.22 113.10 65.95
N LEU A 411 168.14 113.78 66.36
CA LEU A 411 168.20 115.07 67.05
C LEU A 411 168.74 114.92 68.47
N GLN A 412 168.34 113.88 69.21
CA GLN A 412 168.80 113.61 70.57
C GLN A 412 170.30 113.27 70.61
N VAL A 413 170.83 112.56 69.60
CA VAL A 413 172.27 112.36 69.41
C VAL A 413 173.00 113.68 69.09
N LYS A 414 172.39 114.58 68.30
CA LYS A 414 172.95 115.93 68.06
C LYS A 414 172.96 116.76 69.36
N ILE A 415 171.89 116.72 70.15
CA ILE A 415 171.82 117.37 71.47
C ILE A 415 172.90 116.82 72.41
N GLN A 416 173.06 115.49 72.51
CA GLN A 416 174.13 114.89 73.32
C GLN A 416 175.55 115.29 72.86
N ARG A 417 175.77 115.50 71.55
CA ARG A 417 177.04 116.02 71.03
C ARG A 417 177.24 117.50 71.39
N LEU A 418 176.20 118.32 71.27
CA LEU A 418 176.23 119.73 71.67
C LEU A 418 176.41 119.88 73.19
N GLU A 419 175.76 119.06 74.02
CA GLU A 419 176.00 119.02 75.46
C GLU A 419 177.46 118.66 75.79
N LYS A 420 178.03 117.64 75.13
CA LYS A 420 179.44 117.27 75.32
C LYS A 420 180.38 118.41 74.92
N LEU A 421 180.07 119.14 73.84
CA LEU A 421 180.81 120.32 73.41
C LEU A 421 180.68 121.48 74.41
N CYS A 422 179.47 121.79 74.89
CA CYS A 422 179.23 122.82 75.89
C CYS A 422 179.92 122.50 77.22
N ARG A 423 179.89 121.23 77.67
CA ARG A 423 180.64 120.77 78.85
C ARG A 423 182.15 120.93 78.66
N ALA A 424 182.69 120.56 77.50
CA ALA A 424 184.11 120.74 77.19
C ALA A 424 184.53 122.22 77.17
N LEU A 425 183.76 123.08 76.51
CA LEU A 425 183.97 124.53 76.49
C LEU A 425 183.82 125.16 77.88
N GLN A 426 182.95 124.64 78.74
CA GLN A 426 182.84 125.06 80.14
C GLN A 426 184.07 124.64 80.96
N THR A 427 184.61 123.43 80.77
CA THR A 427 185.87 123.01 81.39
C THR A 427 187.02 123.91 80.95
N GLU A 428 187.19 124.13 79.65
CA GLU A 428 188.24 124.98 79.07
C GLU A 428 188.12 126.44 79.56
N ARG A 429 186.90 126.98 79.62
CA ARG A 429 186.62 128.31 80.21
C ARG A 429 186.96 128.37 81.69
N ASN A 430 186.72 127.31 82.47
CA ASN A 430 187.05 127.27 83.90
C ASN A 430 188.57 127.14 84.13
N ASP A 431 189.27 126.36 83.32
CA ASP A 431 190.73 126.20 83.40
C ASP A 431 191.47 127.47 82.94
N LEU A 432 190.94 128.19 81.95
CA LEU A 432 191.39 129.55 81.62
C LEU A 432 191.15 130.52 82.78
N ASN A 433 189.99 130.45 83.44
CA ASN A 433 189.66 131.34 84.57
C ASN A 433 190.61 131.13 85.76
N LYS A 434 191.02 129.88 86.05
CA LYS A 434 192.07 129.59 87.04
C LYS A 434 193.41 130.23 86.66
N LYS A 435 193.88 130.02 85.43
CA LYS A 435 195.15 130.57 84.93
C LYS A 435 195.21 132.11 84.98
N VAL A 436 194.07 132.79 84.99
CA VAL A 436 193.98 134.25 85.19
C VAL A 436 194.08 134.64 86.67
N GLN A 437 193.59 133.82 87.60
CA GLN A 437 193.73 134.06 89.04
C GLN A 437 195.17 133.84 89.52
N ASP A 438 195.85 132.82 89.00
CA ASP A 438 197.23 132.46 89.38
C ASP A 438 198.31 133.46 88.92
N LEU A 439 197.94 134.56 88.24
CA LEU A 439 198.84 135.58 87.69
C LEU A 439 198.69 136.97 88.39
N CYS A 440 197.99 137.04 89.51
CA CYS A 440 197.70 138.30 90.22
C CYS A 440 197.90 138.23 91.75
N ALA A 441 198.74 137.31 92.22
CA ALA A 441 199.17 137.15 93.62
C ALA A 441 200.66 136.74 93.68
#